data_AF-A0A381NKF6-F1
#
_entry.id   AF-A0A381NKF6-F1
#
_cell.length_a   1.000
_cell.length_b   1.000
_cell.length_c   1.000
_cell.angle_alpha   90.00
_cell.angle_beta   90.00
_cell.angle_gamma   90.00
#
_symmetry.space_group_name_H-M   'P 1'
#
loop_
_entity.id
_entity.type
_entity.pdbx_description
1 polymer ?
#
loop_
_entity_poly.entity_id
_entity_poly.type
_entity_poly.pdbx_seq_one_letter_code
_entity_poly.pdbx_strand_id
1 'polypeptide(L)'
;MVVLTLVMLLIGMAAPQFFALFSKPHESEFKHLNSVLKILRNDAVLKGTSYCLIFDLKLQQMMSAEESESGKCGNEYMNKPKFLKPHEFPQNLRLHEAQLAERNYTSFATASDLLEVHINSSGFVTPFLLVFSLPDASKSWEIESKGITGKLELREQ
;
A
#
# COMPACT_ATOMS: atom_id res chain seq x y z
N MET A 1 -16.14 -23.70 36.05
CA MET A 1 -15.92 -22.31 35.54
C MET A 1 -14.50 -22.06 35.00
N VAL A 2 -13.45 -22.63 35.60
CA VAL A 2 -12.04 -22.43 35.14
C VAL A 2 -11.78 -22.98 33.73
N VAL A 3 -12.38 -24.12 33.39
CA VAL A 3 -12.20 -24.73 32.05
C VAL A 3 -12.88 -23.88 30.95
N LEU A 4 -14.06 -23.33 31.21
CA LEU A 4 -14.78 -22.49 30.24
C LEU A 4 -14.06 -21.16 29.98
N THR A 5 -13.49 -20.56 31.03
CA THR A 5 -12.71 -19.32 30.92
C THR A 5 -11.41 -19.54 30.16
N LEU A 6 -10.74 -20.68 30.36
CA LEU A 6 -9.53 -21.06 29.62
C LEU A 6 -9.82 -21.29 28.13
N VAL A 7 -10.92 -21.97 27.79
CA VAL A 7 -11.34 -22.18 26.40
C VAL A 7 -11.70 -20.85 25.72
N MET A 8 -12.42 -19.95 26.39
CA MET A 8 -12.70 -18.61 25.86
C MET A 8 -11.44 -17.76 25.68
N LEU A 9 -10.46 -17.88 26.60
CA LEU A 9 -9.18 -17.19 26.48
C LEU A 9 -8.40 -17.67 25.25
N LEU A 10 -8.36 -18.98 25.01
CA LEU A 10 -7.68 -19.59 23.87
C LEU A 10 -8.34 -19.24 22.53
N ILE A 11 -9.69 -19.24 22.47
CA ILE A 11 -10.43 -18.82 21.27
C ILE A 11 -10.21 -17.32 21.00
N GLY A 12 -10.21 -16.49 22.04
CA GLY A 12 -9.94 -15.06 21.93
C GLY A 12 -8.53 -14.72 21.44
N MET A 13 -7.52 -15.53 21.80
CA MET A 13 -6.14 -15.35 21.34
C MET A 13 -5.90 -15.87 19.92
N ALA A 14 -6.62 -16.92 19.50
CA ALA A 14 -6.40 -17.55 18.20
C ALA A 14 -7.23 -16.90 17.07
N ALA A 15 -8.38 -16.30 17.38
CA ALA A 15 -9.25 -15.63 16.42
C ALA A 15 -8.53 -14.66 15.45
N PRO A 16 -7.68 -13.71 15.88
CA PRO A 16 -7.03 -12.77 14.94
C PRO A 16 -6.08 -13.47 13.94
N GLN A 17 -5.45 -14.57 14.34
CA GLN A 17 -4.59 -15.37 13.46
C GLN A 17 -5.41 -16.20 12.46
N PHE A 18 -6.60 -16.68 12.86
CA PHE A 18 -7.50 -17.40 11.97
C PHE A 18 -8.14 -16.50 10.91
N PHE A 19 -8.55 -15.27 11.25
CA PHE A 19 -9.15 -14.36 10.25
C PHE A 19 -8.18 -13.97 9.12
N ALA A 20 -6.87 -13.91 9.41
CA ALA A 20 -5.85 -13.68 8.40
C ALA A 20 -5.73 -14.83 7.38
N LEU A 21 -6.08 -16.06 7.76
CA LEU A 21 -6.09 -17.23 6.87
C LEU A 21 -7.31 -17.26 5.93
N PHE A 22 -8.39 -16.53 6.26
CA PHE A 22 -9.62 -16.51 5.47
C PHE A 22 -9.85 -15.21 4.70
N SER A 23 -9.06 -14.16 4.95
CA SER A 23 -9.14 -12.93 4.15
C SER A 23 -8.58 -13.18 2.76
N LYS A 24 -9.33 -12.77 1.73
CA LYS A 24 -8.84 -12.84 0.35
C LYS A 24 -7.57 -11.97 0.20
N PRO A 25 -6.56 -12.39 -0.58
CA PRO A 25 -5.30 -11.67 -0.70
C PRO A 25 -5.47 -10.17 -1.02
N HIS A 26 -6.32 -9.84 -2.01
CA HIS A 26 -6.60 -8.45 -2.37
C HIS A 26 -7.26 -7.63 -1.25
N GLU A 27 -8.09 -8.22 -0.40
CA GLU A 27 -8.68 -7.52 0.76
C GLU A 27 -7.64 -7.26 1.84
N SER A 28 -6.71 -8.20 2.04
CA SER A 28 -5.57 -8.03 2.93
C SER A 28 -4.66 -6.90 2.44
N GLU A 29 -4.30 -6.91 1.16
CA GLU A 29 -3.49 -5.86 0.54
C GLU A 29 -4.17 -4.49 0.60
N PHE A 30 -5.47 -4.42 0.33
CA PHE A 30 -6.24 -3.19 0.48
C PHE A 30 -6.21 -2.65 1.92
N LYS A 31 -6.35 -3.51 2.92
CA LYS A 31 -6.26 -3.11 4.34
C LYS A 31 -4.85 -2.66 4.71
N HIS A 32 -3.84 -3.39 4.24
CA HIS A 32 -2.44 -3.06 4.47
C HIS A 32 -2.09 -1.68 3.88
N LEU A 33 -2.43 -1.45 2.61
CA LEU A 33 -2.17 -0.18 1.93
C LEU A 33 -2.89 1.00 2.60
N ASN A 34 -4.15 0.82 3.04
CA ASN A 34 -4.84 1.83 3.84
C ASN A 34 -4.10 2.17 5.14
N SER A 35 -3.54 1.15 5.81
CA SER A 35 -2.76 1.35 7.04
C SER A 35 -1.47 2.13 6.76
N VAL A 36 -0.72 1.73 5.73
CA VAL A 36 0.53 2.36 5.33
C VAL A 36 0.31 3.82 4.95
N LEU A 37 -0.68 4.13 4.11
CA LEU A 37 -1.01 5.52 3.78
C LEU A 37 -1.39 6.34 5.01
N LYS A 38 -2.19 5.76 5.91
CA LYS A 38 -2.56 6.45 7.16
C LYS A 38 -1.34 6.76 8.03
N ILE A 39 -0.42 5.81 8.18
CA ILE A 39 0.81 5.99 8.96
C ILE A 39 1.68 7.07 8.34
N LEU A 40 2.02 6.94 7.05
CA LEU A 40 2.90 7.88 6.34
C LEU A 40 2.31 9.30 6.34
N ARG A 41 1.01 9.43 6.02
CA ARG A 41 0.34 10.73 6.00
C ARG A 41 0.30 11.39 7.36
N ASN A 42 -0.03 10.64 8.42
CA ASN A 42 -0.06 11.19 9.77
C ASN A 42 1.34 11.62 10.21
N ASP A 43 2.36 10.82 9.93
CA ASP A 43 3.73 11.15 10.26
C ASP A 43 4.23 12.38 9.48
N ALA A 44 3.88 12.49 8.19
CA ALA A 44 4.18 13.64 7.34
C ALA A 44 3.69 14.96 7.95
N VAL A 45 2.42 14.97 8.38
CA VAL A 45 1.78 16.13 9.01
C VAL A 45 2.40 16.44 10.37
N LEU A 46 2.69 15.42 11.18
CA LEU A 46 3.21 15.61 12.53
C LEU A 46 4.66 16.09 12.55
N LYS A 47 5.49 15.64 11.60
CA LYS A 47 6.92 15.99 11.53
C LYS A 47 7.25 17.11 10.55
N GLY A 48 6.31 17.47 9.68
CA GLY A 48 6.58 18.40 8.58
C GLY A 48 7.48 17.80 7.49
N THR A 49 7.56 16.47 7.40
CA THR A 49 8.40 15.73 6.44
C THR A 49 7.55 15.24 5.28
N SER A 50 8.12 15.15 4.08
CA SER A 50 7.47 14.53 2.91
C SER A 50 8.00 13.12 2.69
N TYR A 51 7.15 12.24 2.17
CA TYR A 51 7.45 10.83 1.93
C TYR A 51 7.06 10.43 0.50
N CYS A 52 7.67 9.35 0.04
CA CYS A 52 7.27 8.64 -1.15
C CYS A 52 6.85 7.22 -0.79
N LEU A 53 5.73 6.78 -1.37
CA LEU A 53 5.32 5.38 -1.44
C LEU A 53 5.63 4.87 -2.84
N ILE A 54 6.41 3.80 -2.93
CA ILE A 54 6.98 3.30 -4.18
C ILE A 54 6.42 1.91 -4.44
N PHE A 55 5.88 1.70 -5.63
CA PHE A 55 5.38 0.40 -6.08
C PHE A 55 6.29 -0.12 -7.19
N ASP A 56 6.88 -1.30 -6.99
CA ASP A 56 7.77 -1.94 -7.95
C ASP A 56 7.08 -3.18 -8.55
N LEU A 57 6.75 -3.11 -9.84
CA LEU A 57 6.07 -4.15 -10.61
C LEU A 57 7.02 -5.31 -10.96
N LYS A 58 8.33 -5.07 -11.04
CA LYS A 58 9.30 -6.15 -11.32
C LYS A 58 9.56 -6.98 -10.08
N LEU A 59 9.82 -6.32 -8.96
CA LEU A 59 10.10 -6.95 -7.68
C LEU A 59 8.83 -7.33 -6.92
N GLN A 60 7.65 -6.92 -7.40
CA GLN A 60 6.35 -7.19 -6.78
C GLN A 60 6.33 -6.81 -5.30
N GLN A 61 6.72 -5.57 -5.02
CA GLN A 61 6.81 -5.04 -3.67
C GLN A 61 6.42 -3.57 -3.57
N MET A 62 6.10 -3.16 -2.35
CA MET A 62 5.86 -1.78 -1.94
C MET A 62 6.94 -1.33 -0.97
N MET A 63 7.46 -0.12 -1.16
CA MET A 63 8.52 0.48 -0.35
C MET A 63 8.14 1.91 0.04
N SER A 64 8.78 2.44 1.07
CA SER A 64 8.62 3.84 1.47
C SER A 64 9.98 4.52 1.64
N ALA A 65 10.06 5.79 1.30
CA ALA A 65 11.24 6.63 1.52
C ALA A 65 10.86 8.03 1.96
N GLU A 66 11.76 8.72 2.66
CA GLU A 66 11.64 10.18 2.83
C GLU A 66 11.96 10.89 1.52
N GLU A 67 11.27 11.98 1.27
CA GLU A 67 11.53 12.87 0.15
C GLU A 67 12.65 13.85 0.55
N SER A 68 13.66 13.96 -0.31
CA SER A 68 14.76 14.91 -0.11
C SER A 68 14.29 16.36 -0.29
N GLU A 69 15.10 17.32 0.18
CA GLU A 69 14.84 18.76 -0.06
C GLU A 69 14.74 19.12 -1.55
N SER A 70 15.28 18.28 -2.44
CA SER A 70 15.18 18.44 -3.90
C SER A 70 13.87 17.93 -4.51
N GLY A 71 12.95 17.42 -3.69
CA GLY A 71 11.69 16.82 -4.13
C GLY A 71 11.82 15.40 -4.69
N LYS A 72 13.01 14.81 -4.62
CA LYS A 72 13.27 13.44 -5.09
C LYS A 72 13.05 12.44 -3.97
N CYS A 73 12.39 11.34 -4.28
CA CYS A 73 12.30 10.17 -3.42
C CYS A 73 13.72 9.64 -3.16
N GLY A 74 14.13 9.57 -1.90
CA GLY A 74 15.47 9.12 -1.56
C GLY A 74 15.69 7.66 -1.96
N ASN A 75 16.85 7.31 -2.51
CA ASN A 75 17.24 5.92 -2.83
C ASN A 75 17.51 5.06 -1.57
N GLU A 76 17.22 5.60 -0.37
CA GLU A 76 17.54 4.97 0.91
C GLU A 76 16.76 3.67 1.15
N TYR A 77 15.65 3.46 0.44
CA TYR A 77 14.89 2.19 0.45
C TYR A 77 15.74 0.97 0.03
N MET A 78 16.77 1.16 -0.80
CA MET A 78 17.66 0.08 -1.25
C MET A 78 18.64 -0.41 -0.17
N ASN A 79 19.01 0.45 0.78
CA ASN A 79 20.15 0.18 1.68
C ASN A 79 19.75 -0.03 3.14
N LYS A 80 18.82 0.78 3.68
CA LYS A 80 18.25 0.62 5.03
C LYS A 80 16.87 1.29 5.10
N PRO A 81 15.76 0.55 5.16
CA PRO A 81 14.45 1.14 5.37
C PRO A 81 14.41 1.78 6.77
N LYS A 82 14.38 3.11 6.84
CA LYS A 82 14.35 3.85 8.11
C LYS A 82 12.96 3.89 8.75
N PHE A 83 11.90 3.75 7.94
CA PHE A 83 10.52 4.01 8.39
C PHE A 83 9.61 2.77 8.34
N LEU A 84 9.22 2.30 7.15
CA LEU A 84 8.50 1.04 6.97
C LEU A 84 9.40 0.02 6.29
N LYS A 85 9.31 -1.23 6.73
CA LYS A 85 9.95 -2.34 6.02
C LYS A 85 9.30 -2.50 4.63
N PRO A 86 10.08 -2.83 3.59
CA PRO A 86 9.53 -3.26 2.32
C PRO A 86 8.50 -4.37 2.52
N HIS A 87 7.39 -4.27 1.79
CA HIS A 87 6.30 -5.23 1.81
C HIS A 87 6.24 -5.93 0.46
N GLU A 88 6.50 -7.24 0.46
CA GLU A 88 6.34 -8.07 -0.73
C GLU A 88 4.85 -8.41 -0.91
N PHE A 89 4.34 -8.29 -2.13
CA PHE A 89 2.96 -8.68 -2.41
C PHE A 89 2.79 -10.20 -2.27
N PRO A 90 1.61 -10.68 -1.88
CA PRO A 90 1.33 -12.11 -1.77
C PRO A 90 1.57 -12.84 -3.10
N GLN A 91 2.17 -14.03 -3.06
CA GLN A 91 2.50 -14.80 -4.28
C GLN A 91 1.29 -15.10 -5.18
N ASN A 92 0.09 -15.14 -4.60
CA ASN A 92 -1.17 -15.39 -5.30
C ASN A 92 -1.89 -14.10 -5.74
N LEU A 93 -1.21 -12.95 -5.69
CA LEU A 93 -1.74 -11.67 -6.13
C LEU A 93 -0.62 -10.85 -6.80
N ARG A 94 -0.77 -10.57 -8.09
CA ARG A 94 0.23 -9.85 -8.87
C ARG A 94 -0.20 -8.43 -9.11
N LEU A 95 0.67 -7.46 -8.83
CA LEU A 95 0.51 -6.09 -9.30
C LEU A 95 0.82 -6.06 -10.80
N HIS A 96 -0.21 -5.81 -11.60
CA HIS A 96 -0.13 -5.79 -13.07
C HIS A 96 0.05 -4.37 -13.61
N GLU A 97 -0.57 -3.38 -12.98
CA GLU A 97 -0.53 -1.98 -13.41
C GLU A 97 -0.41 -1.08 -12.18
N ALA A 98 0.44 -0.06 -12.27
CA ALA A 98 0.48 1.02 -11.31
C ALA A 98 0.70 2.33 -12.06
N GLN A 99 -0.18 3.30 -11.84
CA GLN A 99 -0.08 4.62 -12.46
C GLN A 99 -0.66 5.71 -11.57
N LEU A 100 -0.37 6.97 -11.90
CA LEU A 100 -1.06 8.09 -11.26
C LEU A 100 -2.50 8.15 -11.76
N ALA A 101 -3.45 8.45 -10.87
CA ALA A 101 -4.86 8.55 -11.20
C ALA A 101 -5.09 9.92 -11.87
N GLU A 102 -4.97 9.97 -13.19
CA GLU A 102 -5.09 11.22 -13.94
C GLU A 102 -6.53 11.73 -14.02
N ARG A 103 -6.69 13.03 -13.78
CA ARG A 103 -7.49 13.89 -14.67
C ARG A 103 -6.56 14.97 -15.22
N ASN A 104 -6.19 14.87 -16.49
CA ASN A 104 -5.56 15.94 -17.29
C ASN A 104 -4.10 16.32 -16.98
N TYR A 105 -3.16 15.38 -17.08
CA TYR A 105 -1.78 15.75 -17.43
C TYR A 105 -1.35 14.89 -18.61
N THR A 106 -1.23 15.50 -19.78
CA THR A 106 -0.67 14.85 -20.98
C THR A 106 0.81 14.57 -20.77
N SER A 107 1.12 13.56 -19.98
CA SER A 107 2.34 12.81 -20.14
C SER A 107 1.92 11.37 -20.27
N PHE A 108 2.03 10.83 -21.47
CA PHE A 108 2.30 9.41 -21.64
C PHE A 108 3.62 9.13 -20.91
N ALA A 109 3.58 9.10 -19.58
CA ALA A 109 4.65 8.54 -18.78
C ALA A 109 4.61 7.06 -19.14
N THR A 110 5.52 6.66 -20.00
CA THR A 110 5.87 5.25 -20.27
C THR A 110 5.64 4.45 -19.00
N ALA A 111 4.85 3.38 -19.10
CA ALA A 111 4.61 2.42 -18.02
C ALA A 111 5.95 2.08 -17.37
N SER A 112 6.27 2.81 -16.32
CA SER A 112 7.48 2.62 -15.56
C SER A 112 7.16 1.43 -14.67
N ASP A 113 8.04 0.43 -14.66
CA ASP A 113 7.92 -0.68 -13.73
C ASP A 113 7.97 -0.23 -12.26
N LEU A 114 8.20 1.06 -12.02
CA LEU A 114 8.21 1.69 -10.73
C LEU A 114 7.29 2.93 -10.73
N LEU A 115 6.31 2.95 -9.83
CA LEU A 115 5.44 4.08 -9.56
C LEU A 115 5.86 4.76 -8.25
N GLU A 116 6.08 6.06 -8.28
CA GLU A 116 6.32 6.89 -7.09
C GLU A 116 5.07 7.72 -6.77
N VAL A 117 4.56 7.56 -5.55
CA VAL A 117 3.41 8.29 -5.01
C VAL A 117 3.90 9.21 -3.89
N HIS A 118 3.76 10.51 -4.09
CA HIS A 118 4.19 11.49 -3.10
C HIS A 118 3.14 11.71 -2.01
N ILE A 119 3.62 11.88 -0.78
CA ILE A 119 2.86 12.24 0.40
C ILE A 119 3.56 13.44 1.04
N ASN A 120 3.04 14.64 0.82
CA ASN A 120 3.72 15.84 1.31
C ASN A 120 3.41 16.13 2.79
N SER A 121 4.14 17.08 3.37
CA SER A 121 4.00 17.50 4.77
C SER A 121 2.64 18.09 5.15
N SER A 122 1.76 18.42 4.20
CA SER A 122 0.35 18.80 4.48
C SER A 122 -0.59 17.59 4.58
N GLY A 123 -0.09 16.38 4.32
CA GLY A 123 -0.88 15.17 4.27
C GLY A 123 -1.61 14.96 2.95
N PHE A 124 -1.28 15.74 1.92
CA PHE A 124 -1.74 15.49 0.57
C PHE A 124 -1.05 14.25 0.01
N VAL A 125 -1.83 13.35 -0.57
CA VAL A 125 -1.37 12.13 -1.24
C VAL A 125 -1.63 12.29 -2.73
N THR A 126 -0.61 12.13 -3.57
CA THR A 126 -0.77 12.15 -5.03
C THR A 126 -1.71 11.03 -5.45
N PRO A 127 -2.79 11.31 -6.20
CA PRO A 127 -3.71 10.28 -6.63
C PRO A 127 -3.04 9.22 -7.53
N PHE A 128 -3.30 7.95 -7.23
CA PHE A 128 -2.80 6.78 -7.93
C PHE A 128 -3.85 5.68 -8.11
N LEU A 129 -3.56 4.77 -9.03
CA LEU A 129 -4.34 3.59 -9.41
C LEU A 129 -3.41 2.37 -9.42
N LEU A 130 -3.84 1.28 -8.80
CA LEU A 130 -3.18 -0.02 -8.85
C LEU A 130 -4.16 -1.06 -9.38
N VAL A 131 -3.69 -1.92 -10.28
CA VAL A 131 -4.46 -3.08 -10.74
C VAL A 131 -3.73 -4.34 -10.33
N PHE A 132 -4.37 -5.11 -9.46
CA PHE A 132 -3.92 -6.43 -9.05
C PHE A 132 -4.68 -7.50 -9.82
N SER A 133 -4.07 -8.65 -10.04
CA SER A 133 -4.73 -9.82 -10.64
C SER A 133 -4.25 -11.12 -10.02
N LEU A 134 -5.04 -12.18 -10.21
CA LEU A 134 -4.55 -13.53 -9.97
C LEU A 134 -3.44 -13.89 -10.96
N PRO A 135 -2.52 -14.82 -10.63
CA PRO A 135 -1.43 -15.23 -11.52
C PRO A 135 -1.89 -15.76 -12.88
N ASP A 136 -3.10 -16.32 -12.95
CA ASP A 136 -3.74 -16.82 -14.18
C ASP A 136 -4.57 -15.76 -14.92
N ALA A 137 -4.58 -14.51 -14.42
CA ALA A 137 -5.37 -13.40 -14.90
C ALA A 137 -6.90 -13.66 -14.95
N SER A 138 -7.41 -14.65 -14.23
CA SER A 138 -8.85 -14.98 -14.22
C SER A 138 -9.72 -13.94 -13.51
N LYS A 139 -9.13 -13.17 -12.61
CA LYS A 139 -9.75 -12.06 -11.87
C LYS A 139 -8.78 -10.92 -11.66
N SER A 140 -9.30 -9.69 -11.66
CA SER A 140 -8.55 -8.49 -11.31
C SER A 140 -9.31 -7.59 -10.33
N TRP A 141 -8.52 -6.81 -9.60
CA TRP A 141 -9.00 -5.83 -8.64
C TRP A 141 -8.27 -4.52 -8.83
N GLU A 142 -9.04 -3.45 -8.84
CA GLU A 142 -8.58 -2.09 -8.95
C GLU A 142 -8.59 -1.44 -7.56
N ILE A 143 -7.45 -0.89 -7.15
CA ILE A 143 -7.34 -0.03 -5.96
C ILE A 143 -7.01 1.37 -6.43
N GLU A 144 -7.96 2.28 -6.27
CA GLU A 144 -7.81 3.67 -6.67
C GLU A 144 -7.82 4.58 -5.44
N SER A 145 -6.87 5.50 -5.36
CA SER A 145 -6.92 6.58 -4.37
C SER A 145 -7.80 7.73 -4.86
N LYS A 146 -8.68 8.22 -4.00
CA LYS A 146 -9.62 9.30 -4.25
C LYS A 146 -9.39 10.47 -3.29
N GLY A 147 -9.56 11.67 -3.83
CA GLY A 147 -9.47 12.93 -3.07
C GLY A 147 -8.04 13.25 -2.60
N ILE A 148 -7.91 14.39 -1.90
CA ILE A 148 -6.60 14.93 -1.49
C ILE A 148 -5.92 14.12 -0.39
N THR A 149 -6.68 13.32 0.37
CA THR A 149 -6.17 12.58 1.54
C THR A 149 -5.77 11.14 1.21
N GLY A 150 -5.87 10.73 -0.06
CA GLY A 150 -5.52 9.40 -0.54
C GLY A 150 -6.47 8.29 -0.03
N LYS A 151 -7.77 8.57 0.09
CA LYS A 151 -8.73 7.54 0.52
C LYS A 151 -8.82 6.45 -0.56
N LEU A 152 -8.64 5.19 -0.18
CA LEU A 152 -8.68 4.10 -1.15
C LEU A 152 -10.08 3.57 -1.39
N GLU A 153 -10.38 3.24 -2.64
CA GLU A 153 -11.52 2.46 -3.08
C GLU A 153 -11.03 1.17 -3.73
N LEU A 154 -11.75 0.06 -3.52
CA LEU A 154 -11.46 -1.26 -4.09
C LEU A 154 -12.63 -1.67 -5.00
N ARG A 155 -12.33 -2.15 -6.20
CA ARG A 155 -13.32 -2.64 -7.18
C ARG A 155 -12.84 -3.95 -7.79
N GLU A 156 -13.71 -4.95 -7.90
CA GLU A 156 -13.48 -6.16 -8.72
C GLU A 156 -13.91 -5.83 -10.17
N GLN A 157 -13.12 -6.25 -11.15
CA GLN A 157 -13.41 -6.05 -12.58
C GLN A 157 -14.02 -7.30 -13.23
#